data_AF-A0A2E3MX24-F1
#
_entry.id   AF-A0A2E3MX24-F1
#
_cell.length_a   1.000
_cell.length_b   1.000
_cell.length_c   1.000
_cell.angle_alpha   90.00
_cell.angle_beta   90.00
_cell.angle_gamma   90.00
#
_symmetry.space_group_name_H-M   'P 1'
#
loop_
_entity.id
_entity.type
_entity.pdbx_description
1 polymer ?
#
loop_
_entity_poly.entity_id
_entity_poly.type
_entity_poly.pdbx_seq_one_letter_code
_entity_poly.pdbx_strand_id
1 'polypeptide(L)' 'MRYGYSPTQAGNNLLRFCAKARQALVAALDKPPVTDGIAFEAYVLAKVAIVQMDHSELRQALTSKGIQL' A
#
# COMPACT_ATOMS: atom_id res chain seq x y z
N MET A 1 1.02 -4.80 32.63
CA MET A 1 0.83 -5.95 31.73
C MET A 1 1.15 -5.53 30.29
N ARG A 2 2.32 -5.89 29.77
CA ARG A 2 2.62 -5.77 28.33
C ARG A 2 2.00 -7.00 27.67
N TYR A 3 0.83 -6.83 27.06
CA TYR A 3 0.20 -7.87 26.25
C TYR A 3 1.07 -8.13 25.01
N GLY A 4 2.05 -9.03 25.15
CA GLY A 4 2.90 -9.49 24.06
C GLY A 4 2.11 -10.44 23.18
N TYR A 5 1.21 -9.89 22.35
CA TYR A 5 0.60 -10.65 21.27
C TYR A 5 1.68 -10.91 20.23
N SER A 6 2.29 -12.09 20.27
CA SER A 6 3.11 -12.59 19.17
C SER A 6 2.16 -12.94 18.02
N PRO A 7 2.25 -12.27 16.85
CA PRO A 7 1.42 -12.62 15.72
C PRO A 7 1.66 -14.09 15.34
N THR A 8 0.59 -14.84 15.16
CA THR A 8 0.65 -16.22 14.64
C THR A 8 1.39 -16.24 13.30
N GLN A 9 1.89 -17.40 12.86
CA GLN A 9 2.51 -17.51 11.52
C GLN A 9 1.57 -16.98 10.41
N ALA A 10 0.27 -17.25 10.52
CA ALA A 10 -0.74 -16.71 9.62
C ALA A 10 -0.81 -15.17 9.68
N GLY A 11 -0.78 -14.58 10.88
CA GLY A 11 -0.73 -13.13 11.06
C GLY A 11 0.53 -12.50 10.46
N ASN A 12 1.70 -13.11 10.67
CA ASN A 12 2.95 -12.65 10.07
C ASN A 12 2.95 -12.72 8.54
N ASN A 13 2.36 -13.77 7.97
CA ASN A 13 2.24 -13.90 6.52
C ASN A 13 1.31 -12.84 5.93
N LEU A 14 0.18 -12.54 6.60
CA LEU A 14 -0.73 -11.48 6.20
C LEU A 14 -0.05 -10.10 6.23
N LEU A 15 0.67 -9.78 7.31
CA LEU A 15 1.40 -8.52 7.44
C LEU A 15 2.45 -8.36 6.33
N ARG A 16 3.21 -9.43 6.02
CA ARG A 16 4.19 -9.43 4.93
C ARG A 16 3.53 -9.24 3.57
N PHE A 17 2.40 -9.89 3.32
CA PHE A 17 1.63 -9.70 2.10
C PHE A 17 1.18 -8.24 1.93
N CYS A 18 0.54 -7.66 2.96
CA CYS A 18 0.08 -6.27 2.94
C CYS A 18 1.23 -5.29 2.69
N ALA A 19 2.39 -5.52 3.30
CA ALA A 19 3.58 -4.69 3.08
C ALA A 19 4.05 -4.74 1.62
N LYS A 20 4.16 -5.95 1.04
CA LYS A 20 4.53 -6.12 -0.38
C LYS A 20 3.51 -5.50 -1.33
N ALA A 21 2.21 -5.69 -1.06
CA ALA A 21 1.12 -5.12 -1.85
C ALA A 21 1.19 -3.60 -1.92
N ARG A 22 1.37 -2.94 -0.77
CA ARG A 22 1.50 -1.49 -0.70
C ARG A 22 2.71 -1.00 -1.47
N GLN A 23 3.86 -1.67 -1.33
CA GLN A 23 5.07 -1.32 -2.08
C GLN A 23 4.85 -1.42 -3.59
N ALA A 24 4.20 -2.48 -4.06
CA ALA A 24 3.92 -2.66 -5.49
C ALA A 24 2.95 -1.59 -6.03
N LEU A 25 1.90 -1.26 -5.27
CA LEU A 25 0.95 -0.21 -5.64
C LEU A 25 1.60 1.17 -5.68
N VAL A 26 2.45 1.50 -4.71
CA VAL A 26 3.20 2.76 -4.70
C VAL A 26 4.19 2.84 -5.86
N ALA A 27 4.84 1.72 -6.21
CA ALA A 27 5.76 1.66 -7.35
C ALA A 27 5.04 1.83 -8.70
N ALA A 28 3.77 1.42 -8.79
CA ALA A 28 2.93 1.60 -9.97
C ALA A 28 2.36 3.03 -10.10
N LEU A 29 2.59 3.93 -9.14
CA LEU A 29 2.23 5.34 -9.27
C LEU A 29 3.32 6.11 -10.02
N ASP A 30 2.95 6.73 -11.13
CA ASP A 30 3.83 7.65 -11.85
C ASP A 30 4.15 8.86 -10.97
N LYS A 31 5.44 9.14 -10.80
CA LYS A 31 5.91 10.30 -10.04
C LYS A 31 5.94 11.53 -10.95
N PRO A 32 5.10 12.55 -10.71
CA PRO A 32 5.14 13.77 -11.51
C PRO A 32 6.39 14.61 -11.18
N PRO A 33 6.80 15.51 -12.09
CA PRO A 33 7.85 16.48 -11.82
C PRO A 33 7.40 17.44 -10.70
N VAL A 34 8.33 17.80 -9.81
CA VAL A 34 8.05 18.67 -8.64
C VAL A 34 7.61 20.08 -9.04
N THR A 35 7.90 20.48 -10.28
CA THR A 35 7.51 21.78 -10.84
C THR A 35 6.00 21.91 -11.07
N ASP A 36 5.28 20.78 -11.19
CA ASP A 36 3.82 20.77 -11.25
C ASP A 36 3.26 20.51 -9.84
N GLY A 37 2.99 21.59 -9.10
CA GLY A 37 2.53 21.52 -7.72
C GLY A 37 1.22 20.75 -7.55
N ILE A 38 0.28 20.90 -8.49
CA ILE A 38 -1.03 20.24 -8.43
C ILE A 38 -0.87 18.73 -8.64
N ALA A 39 -0.10 18.33 -9.67
CA ALA A 39 0.17 16.92 -9.92
C ALA A 39 0.95 16.29 -8.75
N PHE A 40 1.92 17.01 -8.19
CA PHE A 40 2.71 16.54 -7.05
C PHE A 40 1.86 16.36 -5.78
N GLU A 41 0.96 17.29 -5.47
CA GLU A 41 0.00 17.14 -4.37
C GLU A 41 -0.92 15.93 -4.57
N ALA A 42 -1.47 15.75 -5.77
CA ALA A 42 -2.28 14.58 -6.10
C ALA A 42 -1.50 13.26 -5.94
N TYR A 43 -0.23 13.23 -6.32
CA TYR A 43 0.66 12.09 -6.12
C TYR A 43 0.90 11.78 -4.64
N VAL A 44 1.13 12.81 -3.82
CA VAL A 44 1.30 12.64 -2.37
C VAL A 44 0.01 12.11 -1.73
N LEU A 45 -1.15 12.66 -2.08
CA LEU A 45 -2.45 12.19 -1.59
C LEU A 45 -2.70 10.73 -2.00
N ALA A 46 -2.39 10.35 -3.25
CA ALA A 46 -2.52 8.97 -3.71
C ALA A 46 -1.64 7.99 -2.92
N LYS A 47 -0.40 8.39 -2.56
CA LYS A 47 0.47 7.58 -1.69
C LYS A 47 -0.11 7.39 -0.30
N VAL A 48 -0.62 8.46 0.30
CA VAL A 48 -1.22 8.41 1.64
C VAL A 48 -2.43 7.48 1.63
N ALA A 49 -3.28 7.57 0.60
CA ALA A 49 -4.42 6.68 0.43
C ALA A 49 -4.00 5.20 0.41
N ILE A 50 -2.99 4.81 -0.38
CA ILE A 50 -2.51 3.41 -0.45
C ILE A 50 -2.02 2.90 0.93
N VAL A 51 -1.39 3.77 1.73
CA VAL A 51 -0.91 3.40 3.07
C VAL A 51 -2.07 3.23 4.05
N GLN A 52 -3.19 3.91 3.84
CA GLN A 52 -4.38 3.82 4.69
C GLN A 52 -5.36 2.74 4.24
N MET A 53 -5.26 2.25 3.00
CA MET A 53 -6.12 1.18 2.47
C MET A 53 -6.11 -0.07 3.33
N ASP A 54 -7.29 -0.64 3.51
CA ASP A 54 -7.46 -1.92 4.19
C ASP A 54 -7.04 -3.12 3.31
N HIS A 55 -7.09 -4.32 3.86
CA HIS A 55 -6.66 -5.52 3.14
C HIS A 55 -7.55 -5.87 1.93
N SER A 56 -8.87 -5.68 2.04
CA SER A 56 -9.81 -5.91 0.94
C SER A 56 -9.56 -4.95 -0.21
N GLU A 57 -9.40 -3.67 0.10
CA GLU A 57 -9.12 -2.59 -0.84
C GLU A 57 -7.77 -2.81 -1.53
N LEU A 58 -6.73 -3.19 -0.78
CA LEU A 58 -5.41 -3.53 -1.34
C LEU A 58 -5.52 -4.65 -2.38
N ARG A 59 -6.27 -5.71 -2.07
CA ARG A 59 -6.44 -6.84 -2.99
C ARG A 59 -7.19 -6.42 -4.26
N GLN A 60 -8.23 -5.61 -4.13
CA GLN A 60 -8.98 -5.10 -5.28
C GLN A 60 -8.13 -4.16 -6.14
N ALA A 61 -7.34 -3.29 -5.52
CA ALA A 61 -6.43 -2.37 -6.20
C ALA A 61 -5.32 -3.10 -6.98
N LEU A 62 -4.74 -4.16 -6.40
CA LEU A 62 -3.77 -5.01 -7.12
C LEU A 62 -4.40 -5.65 -8.35
N THR A 63 -5.62 -6.17 -8.20
CA THR A 63 -6.35 -6.84 -9.28
C THR A 63 -6.69 -5.87 -10.41
N SER A 64 -7.17 -4.66 -10.08
CA SER A 64 -7.50 -3.64 -11.07
C SER A 64 -6.28 -3.10 -11.81
N LYS A 65 -5.12 -3.10 -11.15
CA LYS A 65 -3.82 -2.72 -11.75
C LYS A 65 -3.10 -3.89 -12.44
N GLY A 66 -3.64 -5.11 -12.39
CA GLY A 66 -3.02 -6.30 -12.97
C GLY A 66 -1.72 -6.74 -12.29
N ILE A 67 -1.48 -6.32 -11.04
CA ILE A 67 -0.26 -6.63 -10.30
C ILE A 67 -0.43 -8.00 -9.62
N GLN A 68 0.48 -8.94 -9.93
CA GLN A 68 0.56 -10.25 -9.28
C GLN A 68 1.74 -10.27 -8.29
N LEU A 69 1.53 -10.79 -7.07
CA LEU A 69 2.49 -10.82 -5.95
C LEU A 69 2.92 -12.22 -5.57
#